data_AF-A0A7W0PP60-F1
#
_entry.id   AF-A0A7W0PP60-F1
#
_cell.length_a   1.000
_cell.length_b   1.000
_cell.length_c   1.000
_cell.angle_alpha   90.00
_cell.angle_beta   90.00
_cell.angle_gamma   90.00
#
_symmetry.space_group_name_H-M   'P 1'
#
loop_
_entity.id
_entity.type
_entity.pdbx_description
1 polymer ?
#
loop_
_entity_poly.entity_id
_entity_poly.type
_entity_poly.pdbx_seq_one_letter_code
_entity_poly.pdbx_strand_id
1 'polypeptide(L)'
;MHTHRPVRIGIGGPVGTGKTALVWRLCEAVRNRYDMAVITNDIYTLEDAEFLVRHTALDADRILGVETGGCPHSAIRDDPSMNFEAIRDLESRHPNLDLILIESGGDNLSATFSPELADASIFVIDVSGGDKIPRKGGPGTSRSDLLIVNKTDLAPMVGA
;
A
#
# COMPACT_ATOMS: atom_id res chain seq x y z
N MET A 1 1.39 28.18 10.91
CA MET A 1 0.95 26.79 11.14
C MET A 1 0.46 26.27 9.81
N HIS A 2 1.21 25.38 9.16
CA HIS A 2 0.73 24.74 7.94
C HIS A 2 -0.40 23.78 8.32
N THR A 3 -1.61 24.04 7.82
CA THR A 3 -2.83 23.27 8.08
C THR A 3 -3.01 22.11 7.09
N HIS A 4 -1.95 21.71 6.39
CA HIS A 4 -2.01 20.71 5.33
C HIS A 4 -1.42 19.39 5.85
N ARG A 5 -2.29 18.41 6.10
CA ARG A 5 -1.89 17.03 6.30
C ARG A 5 -1.85 16.35 4.92
N PRO A 6 -0.82 15.57 4.56
CA PRO A 6 -0.85 14.81 3.33
C PRO A 6 -2.04 13.86 3.28
N VAL A 7 -2.60 13.67 2.09
CA VAL A 7 -3.58 12.62 1.83
C VAL A 7 -2.90 11.27 1.99
N ARG A 8 -3.53 10.33 2.69
CA ARG A 8 -2.98 9.00 2.95
C ARG A 8 -3.79 7.96 2.21
N ILE A 9 -3.15 7.22 1.30
CA ILE A 9 -3.82 6.17 0.51
C ILE A 9 -3.25 4.82 0.90
N GLY A 10 -4.11 3.95 1.44
CA GLY A 10 -3.77 2.57 1.76
C GLY A 10 -3.81 1.67 0.52
N ILE A 11 -2.77 0.88 0.29
CA ILE A 11 -2.69 -0.12 -0.79
C ILE A 11 -2.67 -1.51 -0.15
N GLY A 12 -3.81 -2.19 -0.19
CA GLY A 12 -4.02 -3.51 0.40
C GLY A 12 -4.16 -4.61 -0.64
N GLY A 13 -4.10 -5.86 -0.20
CA GLY A 13 -4.31 -7.03 -1.06
C GLY A 13 -3.49 -8.25 -0.65
N PRO A 14 -3.79 -9.44 -1.19
CA PRO A 14 -3.00 -10.63 -0.98
C PRO A 14 -1.52 -10.51 -1.35
N VAL A 15 -0.72 -11.40 -0.77
CA VAL A 15 0.71 -11.54 -1.11
C VAL A 15 0.82 -11.84 -2.60
N GLY A 16 1.73 -11.14 -3.28
CA GLY A 16 2.02 -11.37 -4.69
C GLY A 16 1.03 -10.79 -5.70
N THR A 17 -0.03 -10.08 -5.29
CA THR A 17 -1.01 -9.51 -6.25
C THR A 17 -0.50 -8.31 -7.04
N GLY A 18 0.66 -7.76 -6.67
CA GLY A 18 1.34 -6.67 -7.37
C GLY A 18 1.18 -5.29 -6.72
N LYS A 19 1.00 -5.24 -5.40
CA LYS A 19 0.91 -4.00 -4.61
C LYS A 19 2.16 -3.12 -4.78
N THR A 20 3.36 -3.65 -4.51
CA THR A 20 4.64 -2.94 -4.71
C THR A 20 4.81 -2.42 -6.13
N ALA A 21 4.42 -3.23 -7.13
CA ALA A 21 4.46 -2.82 -8.53
C ALA A 21 3.50 -1.66 -8.83
N LEU A 22 2.29 -1.68 -8.25
CA LEU A 22 1.34 -0.57 -8.35
C LEU A 22 1.89 0.69 -7.69
N VAL A 23 2.44 0.58 -6.47
CA VAL A 23 3.06 1.71 -5.74
C VAL A 23 4.17 2.34 -6.57
N TRP A 24 5.07 1.53 -7.13
CA TRP A 24 6.13 2.00 -8.01
C TRP A 24 5.58 2.77 -9.21
N ARG A 25 4.60 2.21 -9.93
CA ARG A 25 3.99 2.87 -11.10
C ARG A 25 3.25 4.15 -10.75
N LEU A 26 2.61 4.21 -9.59
CA LEU A 26 1.98 5.44 -9.09
C LEU A 26 3.02 6.51 -8.81
N CYS A 27 4.14 6.15 -8.15
CA CYS A 27 5.25 7.07 -7.94
C CYS A 27 5.76 7.63 -9.28
N GLU A 28 6.06 6.77 -10.27
CA GLU A 28 6.52 7.22 -11.59
C GLU A 28 5.53 8.19 -12.26
N ALA A 29 4.23 7.90 -12.16
CA ALA A 29 3.20 8.67 -12.83
C ALA A 29 2.95 10.04 -12.20
N VAL A 30 3.11 10.18 -10.87
CA VAL A 30 2.60 11.36 -10.15
C VAL A 30 3.64 12.12 -9.32
N ARG A 31 4.86 11.58 -9.10
CA ARG A 31 5.91 12.24 -8.29
C ARG A 31 6.36 13.62 -8.80
N ASN A 32 6.14 13.92 -10.07
CA ASN A 32 6.45 15.23 -10.66
C ASN A 32 5.33 16.27 -10.45
N ARG A 33 4.21 15.86 -9.84
CA ARG A 33 3.02 16.71 -9.61
C ARG A 33 2.68 16.88 -8.14
N TYR A 34 3.07 15.93 -7.29
CA TYR A 34 2.79 15.95 -5.86
C TYR A 34 4.08 15.68 -5.08
N ASP A 35 4.26 16.39 -3.98
CA ASP A 35 5.27 16.05 -2.99
C ASP A 35 4.80 14.78 -2.26
N MET A 36 5.50 13.65 -2.45
CA MET A 36 5.02 12.35 -2.00
C MET A 36 6.06 11.49 -1.29
N ALA A 37 5.56 10.57 -0.48
CA ALA A 37 6.34 9.55 0.23
C ALA A 37 5.62 8.20 0.22
N VAL A 38 6.36 7.15 0.55
CA VAL A 38 5.85 5.78 0.63
C VAL A 38 6.22 5.15 1.97
N ILE A 39 5.27 4.45 2.57
CA ILE A 39 5.50 3.52 3.66
C ILE A 39 5.14 2.12 3.15
N THR A 40 6.08 1.18 3.23
CA THR A 40 5.81 -0.24 2.97
C THR A 40 5.81 -0.99 4.28
N ASN A 41 4.88 -1.92 4.44
CA ASN A 41 4.85 -2.80 5.60
C ASN A 41 5.29 -4.18 5.15
N ASP A 42 6.13 -4.84 5.92
CA ASP A 42 6.51 -6.23 5.72
C ASP A 42 6.59 -6.93 7.08
N ILE A 43 6.46 -8.26 7.13
CA ILE A 43 6.46 -8.96 8.44
C ILE A 43 7.88 -9.11 8.98
N TYR A 44 8.83 -9.46 8.11
CA TYR A 44 10.18 -9.91 8.50
C TYR A 44 11.31 -9.22 7.75
N THR A 45 10.99 -8.33 6.81
CA THR A 45 11.94 -7.79 5.82
C THR A 45 11.66 -6.33 5.56
N LEU A 46 12.58 -5.69 4.82
CA LEU A 46 12.38 -4.37 4.21
C LEU A 46 12.38 -4.49 2.67
N GLU A 47 12.08 -5.68 2.14
CA GLU A 47 12.26 -6.01 0.72
C GLU A 47 11.47 -5.06 -0.19
N ASP A 48 10.23 -4.74 0.15
CA ASP A 48 9.41 -3.81 -0.64
C ASP A 48 9.97 -2.39 -0.63
N ALA A 49 10.47 -1.90 0.52
CA ALA A 49 11.10 -0.58 0.61
C ALA A 49 12.39 -0.53 -0.22
N GLU A 50 13.25 -1.54 -0.07
CA GLU A 50 14.48 -1.64 -0.83
C GLU A 50 14.21 -1.80 -2.33
N PHE A 51 13.18 -2.56 -2.72
CA PHE A 51 12.75 -2.67 -4.10
C PHE A 51 12.43 -1.29 -4.69
N LEU A 52 11.63 -0.48 -3.99
CA LEU A 52 11.25 0.86 -4.47
C LEU A 52 12.45 1.80 -4.58
N VAL A 53 13.39 1.73 -3.62
CA VAL A 53 14.65 2.49 -3.69
C VAL A 53 15.50 2.06 -4.88
N ARG A 54 15.70 0.74 -5.08
CA ARG A 54 16.47 0.19 -6.21
C ARG A 54 15.88 0.57 -7.57
N HIS A 55 14.56 0.67 -7.66
CA HIS A 55 13.85 1.07 -8.88
C HIS A 55 13.66 2.59 -8.99
N THR A 56 14.31 3.37 -8.12
CA THR A 56 14.25 4.83 -8.12
C THR A 56 12.82 5.35 -8.11
N ALA A 57 11.91 4.72 -7.35
CA ALA A 57 10.51 5.15 -7.28
C ALA A 57 10.42 6.59 -6.77
N LEU A 58 11.14 6.87 -5.69
CA LEU A 58 11.38 8.19 -5.08
C LEU A 58 12.81 8.22 -4.52
N ASP A 59 13.24 9.36 -4.01
CA ASP A 59 14.47 9.44 -3.21
C ASP A 59 14.36 8.57 -1.95
N ALA A 60 15.48 7.99 -1.51
CA ALA A 60 15.48 6.98 -0.45
C ALA A 60 14.96 7.51 0.89
N ASP A 61 15.13 8.80 1.17
CA ASP A 61 14.64 9.43 2.40
C ASP A 61 13.11 9.66 2.41
N ARG A 62 12.43 9.34 1.31
CA ARG A 62 10.97 9.40 1.13
C ARG A 62 10.30 8.02 1.17
N ILE A 63 11.08 6.95 1.34
CA ILE A 63 10.58 5.58 1.40
C ILE A 63 10.95 5.00 2.76
N LEU A 64 9.96 4.54 3.52
CA LEU A 64 10.18 3.87 4.80
C LEU A 64 9.57 2.47 4.78
N GLY A 65 10.37 1.47 5.19
CA GLY A 65 9.86 0.15 5.48
C GLY A 65 9.55 0.01 6.97
N VAL A 66 8.42 -0.61 7.29
CA VAL A 66 7.96 -0.92 8.64
C VAL A 66 7.89 -2.43 8.80
N GLU A 67 8.76 -2.98 9.64
CA GLU A 67 8.71 -4.38 10.04
C GLU A 67 7.63 -4.56 11.11
N THR A 68 6.54 -5.25 10.77
CA THR A 68 5.36 -5.35 11.63
C THR A 68 5.48 -6.43 12.71
N GLY A 69 6.45 -7.34 12.59
CA GLY A 69 6.75 -8.39 13.58
C GLY A 69 5.64 -9.45 13.78
N GLY A 70 4.55 -9.40 13.00
CA GLY A 70 3.39 -10.26 13.20
C GLY A 70 2.29 -10.11 12.14
N CYS A 71 1.03 -9.99 12.57
CA CYS A 71 -0.12 -10.04 11.67
C CYS A 71 -0.29 -8.73 10.89
N PRO A 72 -0.23 -8.75 9.53
CA PRO A 72 -0.27 -7.53 8.72
C PRO A 72 -1.51 -6.64 8.96
N HIS A 73 -2.68 -7.22 9.22
CA HIS A 73 -3.88 -6.42 9.51
C HIS A 73 -3.74 -5.57 10.77
N SER A 74 -3.00 -6.02 11.78
CA SER A 74 -2.87 -5.27 13.03
C SER A 74 -2.13 -3.97 12.79
N ALA A 75 -1.04 -4.02 12.01
CA ALA A 75 -0.23 -2.85 11.69
C ALA A 75 -0.96 -1.77 10.86
N ILE A 76 -2.04 -2.13 10.16
CA ILE A 76 -2.81 -1.19 9.35
C ILE A 76 -4.21 -0.88 9.90
N ARG A 77 -4.67 -1.60 10.93
CA ARG A 77 -6.04 -1.47 11.46
C ARG A 77 -6.11 -1.43 12.97
N ASP A 78 -5.63 -2.47 13.63
CA ASP A 78 -5.92 -2.69 15.05
C ASP A 78 -4.94 -1.94 15.96
N ASP A 79 -3.67 -1.86 15.57
CA ASP A 79 -2.60 -1.08 16.20
C ASP A 79 -1.64 -0.50 15.14
N PRO A 80 -2.04 0.61 14.47
CA PRO A 80 -1.22 1.25 13.45
C PRO A 80 -0.15 2.20 14.02
N SER A 81 0.25 2.03 15.28
CA SER A 81 1.19 2.91 15.97
C SER A 81 2.52 3.08 15.23
N MET A 82 3.10 1.99 14.71
CA MET A 82 4.34 2.01 13.93
C MET A 82 4.19 2.80 12.62
N ASN A 83 3.06 2.67 11.94
CA ASN A 83 2.79 3.47 10.74
C ASN A 83 2.62 4.95 11.09
N PHE A 84 2.00 5.29 12.23
CA PHE A 84 1.91 6.69 12.67
C PHE A 84 3.25 7.30 13.08
N GLU A 85 4.19 6.50 13.56
CA GLU A 85 5.57 6.94 13.79
C GLU A 85 6.28 7.22 12.47
N ALA A 86 6.20 6.28 11.51
CA ALA A 86 6.76 6.46 10.17
C ALA A 86 6.18 7.68 9.43
N ILE A 87 4.88 7.93 9.55
CA ILE A 87 4.23 9.13 9.00
C ILE A 87 4.80 10.40 9.63
N ARG A 88 4.91 10.46 10.97
CA ARG A 88 5.45 11.64 11.67
C ARG A 88 6.90 11.92 11.26
N ASP A 89 7.68 10.87 11.07
CA ASP A 89 9.05 10.98 10.60
C ASP A 89 9.15 11.54 9.18
N LEU A 90 8.27 11.11 8.28
CA LEU A 90 8.18 11.62 6.91
C LEU A 90 7.70 13.07 6.88
N GLU A 91 6.64 13.41 7.63
CA GLU A 91 6.11 14.78 7.72
C GLU A 91 7.14 15.74 8.34
N SER A 92 7.98 15.27 9.26
CA SER A 92 9.09 16.05 9.84
C SER A 92 10.22 16.30 8.82
N ARG A 93 10.59 15.27 8.04
CA ARG A 93 11.63 15.37 7.01
C ARG A 93 11.20 16.17 5.78
N HIS A 94 9.93 16.05 5.40
CA HIS A 94 9.35 16.63 4.19
C HIS A 94 8.07 17.41 4.56
N PRO A 95 8.19 18.66 5.06
CA PRO A 95 7.05 19.40 5.61
C PRO A 95 5.95 19.79 4.60
N ASN A 96 6.21 19.64 3.31
CA ASN A 96 5.30 20.00 2.22
C ASN A 96 4.62 18.80 1.56
N LEU A 97 4.68 17.60 2.16
CA LEU A 97 4.05 16.39 1.62
C LEU A 97 2.56 16.62 1.30
N ASP A 98 2.19 16.26 0.08
CA ASP A 98 0.83 16.22 -0.42
C ASP A 98 0.21 14.83 -0.28
N LEU A 99 1.02 13.77 -0.41
CA LEU A 99 0.56 12.38 -0.53
C LEU A 99 1.51 11.39 0.18
N ILE A 100 0.93 10.47 0.94
CA ILE A 100 1.63 9.29 1.46
C ILE A 100 0.91 8.03 0.98
N LEU A 101 1.63 7.15 0.27
CA LEU A 101 1.14 5.80 -0.03
C LEU A 101 1.55 4.84 1.08
N ILE A 102 0.62 4.01 1.55
CA ILE A 102 0.86 3.05 2.64
C ILE A 102 0.53 1.65 2.11
N GLU A 103 1.57 0.88 1.77
CA GLU A 103 1.42 -0.51 1.35
C GLU A 103 1.34 -1.45 2.56
N SER A 104 0.37 -2.37 2.56
CA SER A 104 0.30 -3.45 3.56
C SER A 104 1.23 -4.62 3.22
N GLY A 105 1.69 -5.38 4.22
CA GLY A 105 2.58 -6.55 4.03
C GLY A 105 1.97 -7.80 3.40
N GLY A 106 0.88 -7.64 2.65
CA GLY A 106 0.13 -8.73 2.04
C GLY A 106 -0.79 -9.44 3.04
N ASP A 107 -2.08 -9.51 2.72
CA ASP A 107 -3.07 -10.10 3.62
C ASP A 107 -4.27 -10.66 2.85
N ASN A 108 -5.12 -11.44 3.50
CA ASN A 108 -6.30 -12.03 2.91
C ASN A 108 -7.40 -10.98 2.61
N LEU A 109 -8.53 -11.44 2.07
CA LEU A 109 -9.65 -10.59 1.63
C LEU A 109 -10.34 -9.79 2.75
N SER A 110 -9.99 -10.05 4.02
CA SER A 110 -10.49 -9.33 5.19
C SER A 110 -9.68 -8.09 5.58
N ALA A 111 -8.57 -7.82 4.90
CA ALA A 111 -7.76 -6.66 5.18
C ALA A 111 -8.47 -5.35 4.81
N THR A 112 -8.41 -4.42 5.75
CA THR A 112 -8.95 -3.05 5.66
C THR A 112 -8.04 -2.12 6.44
N PHE A 113 -7.89 -0.88 5.99
CA PHE A 113 -7.17 0.14 6.74
C PHE A 113 -8.05 0.76 7.82
N SER A 114 -7.45 1.16 8.95
CA SER A 114 -8.10 2.05 9.90
C SER A 114 -8.40 3.41 9.21
N PRO A 115 -9.60 3.98 9.41
CA PRO A 115 -9.92 5.33 8.92
C PRO A 115 -8.99 6.42 9.47
N GLU A 116 -8.32 6.17 10.60
CA GLU A 116 -7.34 7.10 11.15
C GLU A 116 -6.01 7.05 10.38
N LEU A 117 -5.69 5.90 9.78
CA LEU A 117 -4.46 5.66 9.06
C LEU A 117 -4.55 6.09 7.59
N ALA A 118 -5.62 5.71 6.90
CA ALA A 118 -5.80 5.98 5.47
C ALA A 118 -7.12 6.72 5.19
N ASP A 119 -7.03 7.77 4.37
CA ASP A 119 -8.16 8.58 3.92
C ASP A 119 -8.95 7.88 2.79
N ALA A 120 -8.28 7.03 2.01
CA ALA A 120 -8.86 6.17 0.99
C ALA A 120 -8.04 4.88 0.84
N SER A 121 -8.64 3.85 0.26
CA SER A 121 -8.03 2.53 0.11
C SER A 121 -8.19 1.95 -1.29
N ILE A 122 -7.09 1.43 -1.82
CA ILE A 122 -7.05 0.62 -3.04
C ILE A 122 -6.78 -0.83 -2.62
N PHE A 123 -7.61 -1.76 -3.09
CA PHE A 123 -7.42 -3.18 -2.86
C PHE A 123 -7.03 -3.89 -4.15
N VAL A 124 -5.94 -4.66 -4.12
CA VAL A 124 -5.36 -5.31 -5.29
C VAL A 124 -5.54 -6.83 -5.17
N ILE A 125 -6.34 -7.39 -6.07
CA ILE A 125 -6.38 -8.83 -6.34
C ILE A 125 -5.75 -9.09 -7.71
N ASP A 126 -5.49 -10.35 -8.04
CA ASP A 126 -4.98 -10.70 -9.36
C ASP A 126 -5.64 -11.96 -9.93
N VAL A 127 -5.60 -12.09 -11.25
CA VAL A 127 -6.25 -13.17 -11.99
C VAL A 127 -5.72 -14.55 -11.61
N SER A 128 -4.44 -14.68 -11.27
CA SER A 128 -3.86 -15.97 -10.86
C SER A 128 -4.37 -16.45 -9.49
N GLY A 129 -4.98 -15.57 -8.69
CA GLY A 129 -5.73 -15.94 -7.49
C GLY A 129 -7.03 -16.72 -7.76
N GLY A 130 -7.51 -16.68 -9.02
CA GLY A 130 -8.68 -17.40 -9.51
C GLY A 130 -9.94 -16.54 -9.64
N ASP A 131 -10.76 -16.85 -10.65
CA ASP A 131 -11.99 -16.15 -11.03
C ASP A 131 -13.03 -16.02 -9.89
N LYS A 132 -12.97 -16.92 -8.90
CA LYS A 132 -13.86 -16.95 -7.73
C LYS A 132 -13.47 -15.99 -6.61
N ILE A 133 -12.29 -15.35 -6.67
CA ILE A 133 -11.83 -14.44 -5.60
C ILE A 133 -12.84 -13.30 -5.34
N PRO A 134 -13.37 -12.58 -6.35
CA PRO A 134 -14.41 -11.58 -6.11
C PRO A 134 -15.66 -12.17 -5.43
N ARG A 135 -16.05 -13.40 -5.78
CA ARG A 135 -17.23 -14.08 -5.21
C ARG A 135 -17.02 -14.56 -3.78
N LYS A 136 -15.77 -14.73 -3.32
CA LYS A 136 -15.46 -14.99 -1.90
C LYS A 136 -15.75 -13.78 -1.01
N GLY A 137 -15.92 -12.59 -1.59
CA GLY A 137 -16.22 -11.37 -0.87
C GLY A 137 -15.06 -10.92 0.02
N GLY A 138 -15.40 -10.47 1.23
CA GLY A 138 -14.47 -9.85 2.16
C GLY A 138 -14.48 -8.32 2.06
N PRO A 139 -14.25 -7.61 3.17
CA PRO A 139 -14.27 -6.16 3.20
C PRO A 139 -13.23 -5.53 2.26
N GLY A 140 -12.10 -6.19 1.97
CA GLY A 140 -11.14 -5.69 1.00
C GLY A 140 -11.72 -5.56 -0.42
N THR A 141 -12.52 -6.54 -0.87
CA THR A 141 -13.14 -6.51 -2.20
C THR A 141 -14.44 -5.71 -2.26
N SER A 142 -15.15 -5.60 -1.13
CA SER A 142 -16.50 -5.01 -1.07
C SER A 142 -16.56 -3.60 -0.47
N ARG A 143 -15.53 -3.15 0.23
CA ARG A 143 -15.51 -1.87 0.95
C ARG A 143 -14.30 -0.98 0.63
N SER A 144 -13.35 -1.45 -0.18
CA SER A 144 -12.30 -0.57 -0.70
C SER A 144 -12.90 0.51 -1.59
N ASP A 145 -12.32 1.71 -1.57
CA ASP A 145 -12.72 2.81 -2.45
C ASP A 145 -12.42 2.51 -3.92
N LEU A 146 -11.38 1.71 -4.18
CA LEU A 146 -11.05 1.20 -5.51
C LEU A 146 -10.56 -0.26 -5.44
N LEU A 147 -11.16 -1.13 -6.23
CA LEU A 147 -10.69 -2.51 -6.44
C LEU A 147 -9.93 -2.60 -7.77
N ILE A 148 -8.72 -3.15 -7.72
CA ILE A 148 -7.90 -3.46 -8.90
C ILE A 148 -7.82 -4.97 -9.09
N VAL A 149 -8.11 -5.43 -10.31
CA VAL A 149 -7.87 -6.80 -10.76
C VAL A 149 -6.65 -6.79 -11.66
N ASN A 150 -5.51 -7.23 -11.11
CA ASN A 150 -4.20 -7.19 -11.76
C ASN A 150 -3.89 -8.48 -12.55
N LYS A 151 -2.84 -8.44 -13.36
CA LYS A 151 -2.29 -9.58 -14.14
C LYS A 151 -3.29 -10.22 -15.09
N THR A 152 -4.11 -9.40 -15.75
CA THR A 152 -5.16 -9.86 -16.66
C THR A 152 -4.63 -10.61 -17.88
N ASP A 153 -3.37 -10.36 -18.25
CA ASP A 153 -2.62 -11.09 -19.26
C ASP A 153 -2.43 -12.58 -18.94
N LEU A 154 -2.52 -12.98 -17.66
CA LEU A 154 -2.41 -14.38 -17.23
C LEU A 154 -3.72 -15.17 -17.36
N ALA A 155 -4.86 -14.52 -17.64
CA ALA A 155 -6.18 -15.16 -17.75
C ALA A 155 -6.17 -16.45 -18.61
N PRO A 156 -5.59 -16.46 -19.83
CA PRO A 156 -5.57 -17.66 -20.66
C PRO A 156 -4.78 -18.83 -20.05
N MET A 157 -3.83 -18.55 -19.16
CA MET A 157 -2.95 -19.56 -18.56
C MET A 157 -3.60 -20.26 -17.35
N VAL A 158 -4.56 -19.60 -16.70
CA VAL A 158 -5.21 -20.11 -15.47
C VAL A 158 -6.69 -20.44 -15.65
N GLY A 159 -7.24 -20.25 -16.86
CA GLY A 159 -8.64 -20.57 -17.17
C GLY A 159 -9.64 -19.69 -16.42
N ALA A 160 -9.26 -18.43 -16.18
CA ALA A 160 -10.04 -17.43 -15.45
C ALA A 160 -10.48 -16.30 -16.38
#